data_AF-A0A2W5UTX0-F1
#
_entry.id   AF-A0A2W5UTX0-F1
#
_cell.length_a   1.000
_cell.length_b   1.000
_cell.length_c   1.000
_cell.angle_alpha   90.00
_cell.angle_beta   90.00
_cell.angle_gamma   90.00
#
_symmetry.space_group_name_H-M   'P 1'
#
loop_
_entity.id
_entity.type
_entity.pdbx_description
1 polymer ?
#
loop_
_entity_poly.entity_id
_entity_poly.type
_entity_poly.pdbx_seq_one_letter_code
_entity_poly.pdbx_strand_id
1 'polypeptide(L)'
;MRSAAQVVSAPPLPSPKVTGVLDQADIDQLWSIISYIGEAWRLAARSTLDRSRFKDLVALKTTQTPSYYTLYRMTTALYTSLSRQYGPKGALAYLYTPNPASPPQNWEVVRAWAIQEFANLYVSQGAFRAYGWWLFPGFAGGPFDDPNHLPYRGI
;
A
#
# COMPACT_ATOMS: atom_id res chain seq x y z
N MET A 1 -16.97 32.52 1.84
CA MET A 1 -15.78 32.13 1.04
C MET A 1 -15.43 30.69 1.36
N ARG A 2 -15.71 29.74 0.46
CA ARG A 2 -15.29 28.34 0.63
C ARG A 2 -13.81 28.26 0.27
N SER A 3 -12.97 27.95 1.25
CA SER A 3 -11.56 27.67 1.00
C SER A 3 -11.48 26.54 -0.02
N ALA A 4 -10.90 26.79 -1.19
CA ALA A 4 -10.62 25.75 -2.16
C ALA A 4 -9.73 24.73 -1.45
N ALA A 5 -10.21 23.49 -1.32
CA ALA A 5 -9.39 22.41 -0.81
C ALA A 5 -8.15 22.32 -1.71
N GLN A 6 -6.99 22.73 -1.19
CA GLN A 6 -5.72 22.50 -1.86
C GLN A 6 -5.62 20.99 -2.08
N VAL A 7 -5.60 20.57 -3.35
CA VAL A 7 -5.28 19.21 -3.72
C VAL A 7 -3.84 18.98 -3.30
N VAL A 8 -3.63 18.40 -2.13
CA VAL A 8 -2.30 18.01 -1.67
C VAL A 8 -1.85 16.89 -2.60
N SER A 9 -0.96 17.20 -3.54
CA SER A 9 -0.37 16.19 -4.41
C SER A 9 0.46 15.22 -3.58
N ALA A 10 0.44 13.93 -3.94
CA ALA A 10 1.29 12.95 -3.30
C ALA A 10 2.77 13.37 -3.44
N PRO A 11 3.60 13.21 -2.39
CA PRO A 11 5.02 13.50 -2.50
C PRO A 11 5.66 12.63 -3.60
N PRO A 12 6.76 13.05 -4.23
CA PRO A 12 7.44 12.22 -5.22
C PRO A 12 7.98 10.93 -4.57
N LEU A 13 8.07 9.85 -5.35
CA LEU A 13 8.73 8.62 -4.90
C LEU A 13 10.21 8.93 -4.59
N PRO A 14 10.76 8.55 -3.43
CA PRO A 14 12.12 8.90 -3.05
C PRO A 14 13.13 8.11 -3.88
N SER A 15 14.05 8.82 -4.54
CA SER A 15 15.17 8.25 -5.30
C SER A 15 14.76 7.08 -6.23
N PRO A 16 13.83 7.31 -7.18
CA PRO A 16 13.19 6.24 -7.98
C PRO A 16 14.14 5.54 -8.96
N LYS A 17 15.35 6.07 -9.14
CA LYS A 17 16.41 5.48 -9.98
C LYS A 17 17.32 4.52 -9.20
N VAL A 18 17.28 4.56 -7.86
CA VAL A 18 18.12 3.70 -7.01
C VAL A 18 17.44 2.35 -6.87
N THR A 19 18.06 1.31 -7.42
CA THR A 19 17.60 -0.08 -7.31
C THR A 19 18.45 -0.84 -6.29
N GLY A 20 17.94 -1.99 -5.82
CA GLY A 20 18.65 -2.86 -4.89
C GLY A 20 17.84 -4.08 -4.49
N VAL A 21 18.48 -4.93 -3.68
CA VAL A 21 17.85 -6.10 -3.06
C VAL A 21 17.77 -5.84 -1.56
N LEU A 22 16.57 -5.93 -1.00
CA LEU A 22 16.37 -5.84 0.44
C LEU A 22 16.85 -7.11 1.13
N ASP A 23 17.40 -6.97 2.34
CA ASP A 23 17.73 -8.12 3.16
C ASP A 23 16.47 -8.80 3.72
N GLN A 24 16.63 -10.00 4.27
CA GLN A 24 15.50 -10.76 4.79
C GLN A 24 14.84 -10.06 6.00
N ALA A 25 15.60 -9.31 6.79
CA ALA A 25 15.06 -8.60 7.95
C ALA A 25 14.12 -7.46 7.52
N ASP A 26 14.51 -6.68 6.50
CA ASP A 26 13.68 -5.66 5.88
C ASP A 26 12.39 -6.26 5.31
N ILE A 27 12.50 -7.36 4.55
CA ILE A 27 11.34 -8.05 3.96
C ILE A 27 10.37 -8.53 5.06
N ASP A 28 10.89 -9.02 6.18
CA ASP A 28 10.09 -9.50 7.31
C ASP A 28 9.37 -8.37 8.04
N GLN A 29 10.03 -7.22 8.16
CA GLN A 29 9.40 -6.01 8.70
C GLN A 29 8.29 -5.50 7.77
N LEU A 30 8.54 -5.42 6.46
CA LEU A 30 7.52 -5.03 5.48
C LEU A 30 6.35 -6.01 5.49
N TRP A 31 6.61 -7.32 5.61
CA TRP A 31 5.58 -8.34 5.76
C TRP A 31 4.73 -8.12 7.01
N SER A 32 5.35 -7.76 8.14
CA SER A 32 4.63 -7.46 9.38
C SER A 32 3.72 -6.23 9.22
N ILE A 33 4.20 -5.21 8.51
CA ILE A 33 3.44 -3.99 8.23
C ILE A 33 2.23 -4.29 7.34
N ILE A 34 2.43 -4.96 6.19
CA ILE A 34 1.32 -5.30 5.29
C ILE A 34 0.32 -6.22 5.98
N SER A 35 0.78 -7.21 6.75
CA SER A 35 -0.11 -8.11 7.50
C SER A 35 -1.01 -7.34 8.47
N TYR A 36 -0.45 -6.39 9.21
CA TYR A 36 -1.21 -5.52 10.12
C TYR A 36 -2.27 -4.69 9.39
N ILE A 37 -1.93 -4.12 8.22
CA ILE A 37 -2.90 -3.39 7.38
C ILE A 37 -4.02 -4.32 6.93
N GLY A 38 -3.67 -5.53 6.48
CA GLY A 38 -4.63 -6.54 6.05
C GLY A 38 -5.60 -6.96 7.17
N GLU A 39 -5.10 -7.07 8.40
CA GLU A 39 -5.93 -7.32 9.59
C GLU A 39 -6.82 -6.12 9.92
N ALA A 40 -6.26 -4.90 9.95
CA ALA A 40 -7.00 -3.67 10.24
C ALA A 40 -8.16 -3.44 9.26
N TRP A 41 -7.97 -3.80 7.98
CA TRP A 41 -9.01 -3.71 6.94
C TRP A 41 -9.89 -4.96 6.85
N ARG A 42 -9.63 -5.98 7.67
CA ARG A 42 -10.33 -7.28 7.65
C ARG A 42 -10.26 -7.98 6.27
N LEU A 43 -9.16 -7.76 5.55
CA LEU A 43 -8.88 -8.32 4.23
C LEU A 43 -7.97 -9.54 4.26
N ALA A 44 -7.21 -9.74 5.34
CA ALA A 44 -6.24 -10.84 5.44
C ALA A 44 -6.84 -12.21 5.12
N ALA A 45 -8.00 -12.54 5.68
CA ALA A 45 -8.69 -13.82 5.45
C ALA A 45 -9.27 -13.99 4.04
N ARG A 46 -9.31 -12.93 3.23
CA ARG A 46 -9.94 -12.90 1.91
C ARG A 46 -8.94 -12.68 0.77
N SER A 47 -7.69 -12.44 1.12
CA SER A 47 -6.60 -12.19 0.18
C SER A 47 -5.91 -13.49 -0.19
N THR A 48 -5.46 -13.58 -1.44
CA THR A 48 -4.55 -14.64 -1.88
C THR A 48 -3.07 -14.25 -1.72
N LEU A 49 -2.81 -13.09 -1.09
CA LEU A 49 -1.47 -12.61 -0.81
C LEU A 49 -0.83 -13.43 0.32
N ASP A 50 0.17 -14.22 -0.04
CA ASP A 50 1.05 -14.90 0.90
C ASP A 50 2.43 -14.23 0.97
N ARG A 51 3.25 -14.66 1.93
CA ARG A 51 4.58 -14.10 2.18
C ARG A 51 5.56 -14.33 1.02
N SER A 52 5.43 -15.43 0.28
CA SER A 52 6.30 -15.74 -0.86
C SER A 52 6.01 -14.78 -2.02
N ARG A 53 4.74 -14.64 -2.39
CA ARG A 53 4.29 -13.71 -3.43
C ARG A 53 4.63 -12.28 -3.09
N PHE A 54 4.48 -11.91 -1.81
CA PHE A 54 4.91 -10.59 -1.35
C PHE A 54 6.41 -10.37 -1.54
N LYS A 55 7.24 -11.36 -1.18
CA LYS A 55 8.69 -11.29 -1.38
C LYS A 55 9.06 -11.11 -2.85
N ASP A 56 8.44 -11.85 -3.76
CA ASP A 56 8.70 -11.74 -5.20
C ASP A 56 8.30 -10.36 -5.73
N LEU A 57 7.18 -9.82 -5.27
CA LEU A 57 6.72 -8.48 -5.64
C LEU A 57 7.67 -7.40 -5.14
N VAL A 58 8.13 -7.50 -3.89
CA VAL A 58 9.12 -6.58 -3.32
C VAL A 58 10.40 -6.63 -4.16
N ALA A 59 10.91 -7.83 -4.48
CA ALA A 59 12.10 -7.97 -5.31
C ALA A 59 11.93 -7.33 -6.70
N LEU A 60 10.78 -7.53 -7.35
CA LEU A 60 10.47 -6.90 -8.63
C LEU A 60 10.51 -5.36 -8.52
N LYS A 61 9.88 -4.81 -7.48
CA LYS A 61 9.74 -3.36 -7.30
C LYS A 61 11.00 -2.65 -6.82
N THR A 62 11.94 -3.36 -6.20
CA THR A 62 13.22 -2.77 -5.80
C THR A 62 14.31 -2.91 -6.85
N THR A 63 14.16 -3.83 -7.81
CA THR A 63 15.19 -4.10 -8.84
C THR A 63 14.94 -3.40 -10.17
N GLN A 64 13.73 -2.87 -10.40
CA GLN A 64 13.35 -2.19 -11.64
C GLN A 64 13.05 -0.70 -11.42
N THR A 65 13.21 0.12 -12.44
CA THR A 65 12.86 1.55 -12.41
C THR A 65 11.44 1.79 -12.93
N PRO A 66 10.61 2.60 -12.25
CA PRO A 66 10.87 3.31 -11.00
C PRO A 66 10.91 2.37 -9.78
N SER A 67 11.96 2.50 -8.98
CA SER A 67 12.28 1.62 -7.87
C SER A 67 11.72 2.10 -6.55
N TYR A 68 11.19 1.16 -5.78
CA TYR A 68 10.68 1.35 -4.42
C TYR A 68 11.74 1.07 -3.35
N TYR A 69 12.97 0.75 -3.73
CA TYR A 69 14.04 0.35 -2.81
C TYR A 69 14.26 1.36 -1.67
N THR A 70 14.46 2.63 -2.02
CA THR A 70 14.68 3.70 -1.03
C THR A 70 13.46 3.89 -0.13
N LEU A 71 12.26 3.83 -0.71
CA LEU A 71 11.00 3.96 0.05
C LEU A 71 10.86 2.83 1.08
N TYR A 72 11.11 1.59 0.69
CA TYR A 72 11.00 0.45 1.58
C TYR A 72 12.03 0.50 2.70
N ARG A 73 13.28 0.89 2.41
CA ARG A 73 14.30 1.16 3.43
C ARG A 73 13.91 2.28 4.40
N MET A 74 13.27 3.35 3.90
CA MET A 74 12.73 4.40 4.75
C MET A 74 11.60 3.88 5.64
N THR A 75 10.77 2.99 5.10
CA THR A 75 9.65 2.37 5.83
C THR A 75 10.14 1.46 6.95
N THR A 76 11.12 0.59 6.69
CA THR A 76 11.72 -0.30 7.70
C THR A 76 12.51 0.46 8.76
N ALA A 77 13.23 1.52 8.35
CA ALA A 77 13.89 2.43 9.29
C ALA A 77 12.89 3.13 10.22
N LEU A 78 11.78 3.63 9.67
CA LEU A 78 10.74 4.27 10.46
C LEU A 78 10.07 3.28 11.43
N TYR A 79 9.72 2.08 10.94
CA TYR A 79 9.19 1.00 11.78
C TYR A 79 10.14 0.64 12.92
N THR A 80 11.43 0.52 12.64
CA THR A 80 12.45 0.19 13.63
C THR A 80 12.56 1.28 14.70
N SER A 81 12.54 2.56 14.30
CA SER A 81 12.56 3.70 15.22
C SER A 81 11.34 3.69 16.15
N LEU A 82 10.13 3.55 15.58
CA LEU A 82 8.88 3.50 16.35
C LEU A 82 8.82 2.25 17.24
N SER A 83 9.37 1.12 16.80
CA SER A 83 9.40 -0.12 17.58
C SER A 83 10.26 0.01 18.82
N ARG A 84 11.35 0.80 18.77
CA ARG A 84 12.16 1.11 19.96
C ARG A 84 11.42 1.97 20.96
N GLN A 85 10.53 2.86 20.49
CA GLN A 85 9.80 3.79 21.34
C GLN A 85 8.51 3.20 21.93
N TYR A 86 7.77 2.41 21.15
CA TYR A 86 6.41 1.96 21.49
C TYR A 86 6.25 0.44 21.48
N GLY A 87 7.32 -0.30 21.19
CA GLY A 87 7.26 -1.74 20.93
C GLY A 87 6.72 -2.07 19.52
N PRO A 88 6.90 -3.32 19.03
CA PRO A 88 6.52 -3.70 17.66
C PRO A 88 5.04 -3.44 17.32
N LYS A 89 4.13 -3.83 18.21
CA LYS A 89 2.68 -3.63 18.01
C LYS A 89 2.30 -2.14 18.05
N GLY A 90 2.91 -1.37 18.95
CA GLY A 90 2.71 0.07 19.03
C GLY A 90 3.21 0.79 17.78
N ALA A 91 4.34 0.35 17.22
CA ALA A 91 4.89 0.87 15.98
C ALA A 91 3.97 0.63 14.78
N LEU A 92 3.39 -0.56 14.65
CA LEU A 92 2.41 -0.87 13.60
C LEU A 92 1.16 0.01 13.72
N ALA A 93 0.63 0.16 14.94
CA ALA A 93 -0.51 1.03 15.19
C ALA A 93 -0.21 2.49 14.83
N TYR A 94 0.98 2.99 15.21
CA TYR A 94 1.40 4.36 14.92
C TYR A 94 1.67 4.59 13.43
N LEU A 95 2.27 3.61 12.73
CA LEU A 95 2.44 3.60 11.28
C LEU A 95 1.14 3.45 10.51
N TYR A 96 0.04 3.07 11.15
CA TYR A 96 -1.25 3.01 10.49
C TYR A 96 -2.07 4.26 10.79
N THR A 97 -2.01 4.75 12.03
CA THR A 97 -2.72 5.93 12.50
C THR A 97 -1.79 6.74 13.40
N PRO A 98 -1.04 7.69 12.84
CA PRO A 98 -0.09 8.50 13.61
C PRO A 98 -0.84 9.49 14.51
N ASN A 99 -0.16 9.98 15.55
CA ASN A 99 -0.64 11.14 16.28
C ASN A 99 -0.54 12.40 15.38
N PRO A 100 -1.66 13.09 15.08
CA PRO A 100 -1.65 14.26 14.20
C PRO A 100 -0.83 15.43 14.74
N ALA A 101 -0.59 15.50 16.06
CA ALA A 101 0.21 16.55 16.67
C ALA A 101 1.73 16.36 16.52
N SER A 102 2.19 15.14 16.20
CA SER A 102 3.61 14.84 16.07
C SER A 102 3.84 13.66 15.12
N PRO A 103 3.62 13.85 13.80
CA PRO A 103 3.89 12.80 12.83
C PRO A 103 5.40 12.50 12.79
N PRO A 104 5.80 11.23 12.59
CA PRO A 104 7.19 10.89 12.43
C PRO A 104 7.80 11.54 11.19
N GLN A 105 9.12 11.75 11.20
CA GLN A 105 9.83 12.19 10.00
C GLN A 105 9.59 11.20 8.84
N ASN A 106 9.38 11.72 7.64
CA ASN A 106 9.09 10.96 6.41
C ASN A 106 7.76 10.19 6.40
N TRP A 107 6.91 10.35 7.42
CA TRP A 107 5.63 9.68 7.52
C TRP A 107 4.73 9.92 6.31
N GLU A 108 4.61 11.16 5.83
CA GLU A 108 3.75 11.48 4.68
C GLU A 108 4.17 10.72 3.41
N VAL A 109 5.49 10.52 3.21
CA VAL A 109 6.03 9.75 2.08
C VAL A 109 5.73 8.26 2.25
N VAL A 110 5.97 7.71 3.44
CA VAL A 110 5.69 6.30 3.77
C VAL A 110 4.19 6.00 3.65
N ARG A 111 3.33 6.91 4.13
CA ARG A 111 1.87 6.78 4.01
C ARG A 111 1.44 6.80 2.55
N ALA A 112 1.89 7.81 1.79
CA ALA A 112 1.45 8.03 0.41
C ALA A 112 1.87 6.90 -0.53
N TRP A 113 3.04 6.30 -0.31
CA TRP A 113 3.55 5.27 -1.20
C TRP A 113 3.50 3.87 -0.60
N ALA A 114 4.11 3.61 0.56
CA ALA A 114 4.21 2.24 1.08
C ALA A 114 2.88 1.73 1.65
N ILE A 115 2.25 2.49 2.55
CA ILE A 115 0.97 2.08 3.16
C ILE A 115 -0.14 2.00 2.11
N GLN A 116 -0.23 3.02 1.23
CA GLN A 116 -1.21 3.03 0.15
C GLN A 116 -0.99 1.86 -0.84
N GLU A 117 0.26 1.58 -1.21
CA GLU A 117 0.58 0.45 -2.06
C GLU A 117 0.14 -0.87 -1.42
N PHE A 118 0.45 -1.08 -0.14
CA PHE A 118 0.07 -2.29 0.58
C PHE A 118 -1.45 -2.48 0.65
N ALA A 119 -2.20 -1.39 0.85
CA ALA A 119 -3.66 -1.43 0.73
C ALA A 119 -4.11 -1.82 -0.69
N ASN A 120 -3.50 -1.23 -1.73
CA ASN A 120 -3.80 -1.55 -3.13
C ASN A 120 -3.48 -3.02 -3.47
N LEU A 121 -2.44 -3.62 -2.86
CA LEU A 121 -2.11 -5.03 -3.04
C LEU A 121 -3.22 -5.94 -2.50
N TYR A 122 -3.75 -5.68 -1.31
CA TYR A 122 -4.88 -6.45 -0.79
C TYR A 122 -6.13 -6.32 -1.65
N VAL A 123 -6.42 -5.10 -2.11
CA VAL A 123 -7.55 -4.79 -2.97
C VAL A 123 -7.44 -5.57 -4.29
N SER A 124 -6.29 -5.49 -4.97
CA SER A 124 -6.04 -6.18 -6.25
C SER A 124 -5.94 -7.72 -6.15
N GLN A 125 -5.47 -8.28 -5.03
CA GLN A 125 -5.28 -9.73 -4.84
C GLN A 125 -6.53 -10.49 -4.35
N GLY A 126 -7.72 -9.88 -4.47
CA GLY A 126 -9.00 -10.58 -4.28
C GLY A 126 -9.98 -9.89 -3.34
N ALA A 127 -9.56 -8.87 -2.57
CA ALA A 127 -10.52 -8.13 -1.75
C ALA A 127 -11.54 -7.34 -2.59
N PHE A 128 -11.26 -7.05 -3.87
CA PHE A 128 -12.26 -6.57 -4.83
C PHE A 128 -13.51 -7.47 -4.93
N ARG A 129 -13.36 -8.80 -4.90
CA ARG A 129 -14.50 -9.73 -4.92
C ARG A 129 -15.28 -9.73 -3.61
N ALA A 130 -14.62 -9.38 -2.51
CA ALA A 130 -15.17 -9.42 -1.16
C ALA A 130 -16.05 -8.22 -0.79
N TYR A 131 -15.94 -7.10 -1.51
CA TYR A 131 -16.77 -5.90 -1.30
C TYR A 131 -18.09 -5.92 -2.08
N GLY A 132 -18.43 -7.01 -2.77
CA GLY A 132 -19.71 -7.14 -3.50
C GLY A 132 -19.76 -6.37 -4.84
N TRP A 133 -18.61 -6.00 -5.41
CA TRP A 133 -18.52 -5.21 -6.64
C TRP A 133 -18.73 -6.01 -7.94
N TRP A 134 -19.23 -7.25 -7.86
CA TRP A 134 -19.81 -7.95 -9.01
C TRP A 134 -20.97 -7.18 -9.67
N LEU A 135 -21.42 -6.07 -9.08
CA LEU A 135 -22.42 -5.13 -9.61
C LEU A 135 -21.83 -3.95 -10.42
N PHE A 136 -20.50 -3.82 -10.54
CA PHE A 136 -19.87 -2.70 -11.27
C PHE A 136 -19.03 -3.21 -12.45
N PRO A 137 -19.67 -3.51 -13.61
CA PRO A 137 -19.01 -4.11 -14.77
C PRO A 137 -17.92 -3.23 -15.42
N GLY A 138 -17.90 -1.92 -15.16
CA GLY A 138 -16.95 -1.01 -15.80
C GLY A 138 -15.52 -1.03 -15.27
N PHE A 139 -15.25 -1.69 -14.14
CA PHE A 139 -13.93 -1.68 -13.50
C PHE A 139 -13.23 -3.03 -13.53
N ALA A 140 -13.98 -4.14 -13.59
CA ALA A 140 -13.46 -5.48 -13.77
C ALA A 140 -13.87 -5.95 -15.15
N GLY A 141 -13.00 -5.77 -16.16
CA GLY A 141 -13.24 -6.10 -17.56
C GLY A 141 -13.97 -7.44 -17.78
N GLY A 142 -15.30 -7.36 -17.80
CA GLY A 142 -16.25 -8.43 -18.08
C GLY A 142 -16.73 -8.34 -19.53
N PRO A 143 -17.43 -9.38 -20.02
CA PRO A 143 -17.49 -9.69 -21.44
C PRO A 143 -18.30 -8.67 -22.24
N PHE A 144 -17.84 -8.41 -23.48
CA PHE A 144 -18.32 -7.37 -24.40
C PHE A 144 -19.62 -7.75 -25.14
N ASP A 145 -20.28 -8.81 -24.72
CA ASP A 145 -21.39 -9.47 -25.41
C ASP A 145 -22.79 -9.05 -24.91
N ASP A 146 -22.86 -8.19 -23.89
CA ASP A 146 -24.09 -7.50 -23.50
C ASP A 146 -24.11 -6.04 -24.03
N PRO A 147 -24.86 -5.75 -25.11
CA PRO A 147 -24.96 -4.41 -25.67
C PRO A 147 -25.59 -3.37 -24.72
N ASN A 148 -26.30 -3.81 -23.68
CA ASN A 148 -27.01 -2.94 -22.74
C ASN A 148 -26.18 -2.54 -21.52
N HIS A 149 -24.99 -3.13 -21.32
CA HIS A 149 -24.12 -2.87 -20.17
C HIS A 149 -22.68 -2.50 -20.55
N LEU A 150 -22.49 -1.78 -21.66
CA LEU A 150 -21.20 -1.21 -22.02
C LEU A 150 -20.79 -0.10 -21.02
N PRO A 151 -19.60 -0.17 -20.41
CA PRO A 151 -19.13 0.89 -19.55
C PRO A 151 -18.70 2.10 -20.39
N TYR A 152 -19.36 3.23 -20.12
CA TYR A 152 -19.11 4.56 -20.70
C TYR A 152 -19.47 4.73 -22.19
N ARG A 153 -20.78 4.81 -22.46
CA ARG A 153 -21.30 5.82 -23.40
C ARG A 153 -22.25 6.75 -22.66
N GLY A 154 -21.68 7.71 -21.96
CA GLY A 154 -22.36 8.99 -21.77
C GLY A 154 -22.28 9.73 -23.11
N ILE A 155 -23.43 9.83 -23.76
CA ILE A 155 -23.89 10.96 -24.59
C ILE A 155 -23.12 12.27 -24.39
#